data_AF-A0A3E2B0X7-F1
#
_entry.id   AF-A0A3E2B0X7-F1
#
_cell.length_a   1.000
_cell.length_b   1.000
_cell.length_c   1.000
_cell.angle_alpha   90.00
_cell.angle_beta   90.00
_cell.angle_gamma   90.00
#
_symmetry.space_group_name_H-M   'P 1'
#
loop_
_entity.id
_entity.type
_entity.pdbx_description
1 polymer ?
#
loop_
_entity_poly.entity_id
_entity_poly.type
_entity_poly.pdbx_seq_one_letter_code
_entity_poly.pdbx_strand_id
1 'polypeptide(L)'
;MKRVLALVFLLLLLLTGCAGTPQSRESGATAVVSVLGVEPAGQGIHLLAAAEGRGEEEPFRCDSQGETPAAAVEGLTNRGEQVVSCAHVEHLLLTQNAAGTLPELLSYAFQEPQQSTETQLWVVRADTLEEAFSGEADTAKRMSVIKSQGKNRQGFCPVTLREAAAALARKEPLLLPALEVGEQGLAFAGFALYQEGGITQWLTGPEALGAALLLGDRVHWTGSVEAQAMVLQSTGCRVVPQMEEGRLTGLSIRCRLEGVLTGGWESRPGDVAKLEEETARAMYQAVAVLQRAEADATDLLGRAGLSNPFRWQALSSQWPTAFSTLPVEVSVTITVTERQ
;
A
#
# COMPACT_ATOMS: atom_id res chain seq x y z
N MET A 1 -9.94 -71.11 -5.65
CA MET A 1 -8.61 -70.44 -5.71
C MET A 1 -8.48 -69.47 -6.89
N LYS A 2 -8.78 -69.85 -8.14
CA LYS A 2 -8.67 -68.96 -9.32
C LYS A 2 -9.54 -67.69 -9.27
N ARG A 3 -10.75 -67.75 -8.69
CA ARG A 3 -11.67 -66.59 -8.58
C ARG A 3 -11.26 -65.56 -7.52
N VAL A 4 -10.61 -66.01 -6.45
CA VAL A 4 -10.09 -65.12 -5.39
C VAL A 4 -8.85 -64.38 -5.89
N LEU A 5 -7.99 -65.06 -6.66
CA LEU A 5 -6.81 -64.45 -7.27
C LEU A 5 -7.18 -63.34 -8.27
N ALA A 6 -8.24 -63.55 -9.06
CA ALA A 6 -8.73 -62.55 -10.01
C ALA A 6 -9.30 -61.29 -9.33
N LEU A 7 -9.99 -61.46 -8.19
CA LEU A 7 -10.54 -60.34 -7.42
C LEU A 7 -9.45 -59.52 -6.73
N VAL A 8 -8.40 -60.17 -6.24
CA VAL A 8 -7.22 -59.49 -5.66
C VAL A 8 -6.46 -58.71 -6.74
N PHE A 9 -6.32 -59.27 -7.95
CA PHE A 9 -5.67 -58.58 -9.06
C PHE A 9 -6.47 -57.36 -9.55
N LEU A 10 -7.79 -57.44 -9.55
CA LEU A 10 -8.67 -56.32 -9.91
C LEU A 10 -8.64 -55.19 -8.86
N LEU A 11 -8.53 -55.54 -7.57
CA LEU A 11 -8.36 -54.55 -6.49
C LEU A 11 -7.00 -53.84 -6.55
N LEU A 12 -5.94 -54.54 -6.96
CA LEU A 12 -4.60 -53.95 -7.12
C LEU A 12 -4.52 -52.95 -8.29
N LEU A 13 -5.33 -53.16 -9.34
CA LEU A 13 -5.45 -52.23 -10.49
C LEU A 13 -6.25 -50.96 -10.16
N LEU A 14 -7.11 -50.99 -9.14
CA LEU A 14 -7.83 -49.80 -8.64
C LEU A 14 -7.00 -48.94 -7.69
N LEU A 15 -5.86 -49.44 -7.21
CA LEU A 15 -4.91 -48.73 -6.36
C LEU A 15 -3.80 -48.01 -7.15
N THR A 16 -3.74 -48.18 -8.47
CA THR A 16 -2.94 -47.32 -9.34
C THR A 16 -3.73 -46.04 -9.65
N GLY A 17 -4.06 -45.29 -8.59
CA GLY A 17 -4.40 -43.89 -8.74
C GLY A 17 -3.17 -43.18 -9.31
N CYS A 18 -3.30 -42.66 -10.53
CA CYS A 18 -2.28 -41.86 -11.18
C CYS A 18 -2.08 -40.53 -10.44
N ALA A 19 -1.40 -40.57 -9.30
CA ALA A 19 -0.51 -39.47 -8.96
C ALA A 19 0.63 -39.56 -9.98
N GLY A 20 0.67 -38.62 -10.93
CA GLY A 20 1.78 -38.51 -11.86
C GLY A 20 3.07 -38.61 -11.08
N THR A 21 3.96 -39.51 -11.49
CA THR A 21 5.30 -39.62 -10.92
C THR A 21 5.90 -38.22 -10.85
N PRO A 22 6.53 -37.80 -9.73
CA PRO A 22 7.20 -36.51 -9.67
C PRO A 22 8.17 -36.44 -10.84
N GLN A 23 7.83 -35.64 -11.85
CA GLN A 23 8.71 -35.41 -12.97
C GLN A 23 9.94 -34.74 -12.39
N SER A 24 11.08 -35.41 -12.54
CA SER A 24 12.39 -34.80 -12.42
C SER A 24 12.38 -33.58 -13.36
N ARG A 25 12.08 -32.41 -12.80
CA ARG A 25 12.26 -31.14 -13.49
C ARG A 25 13.74 -31.04 -13.81
N GLU A 26 14.09 -30.81 -15.07
CA GLU A 26 15.44 -30.36 -15.40
C GLU A 26 15.74 -29.15 -14.51
N SER A 27 16.99 -29.00 -14.06
CA SER A 27 17.45 -27.90 -13.21
C SER A 27 17.38 -26.57 -13.97
N GLY A 28 16.18 -26.10 -14.28
CA GLY A 28 15.92 -24.79 -14.85
C GLY A 28 16.18 -23.70 -13.82
N ALA A 29 16.58 -22.53 -14.30
CA ALA A 29 16.79 -21.36 -13.46
C ALA A 29 15.53 -21.05 -12.65
N THR A 30 15.62 -21.02 -11.33
CA THR A 30 14.48 -20.70 -10.47
C THR A 30 14.28 -19.18 -10.44
N ALA A 31 13.13 -18.71 -10.92
CA ALA A 31 12.73 -17.32 -10.79
C ALA A 31 12.02 -17.11 -9.45
N VAL A 32 12.55 -16.23 -8.60
CA VAL A 32 11.91 -15.85 -7.33
C VAL A 32 11.20 -14.52 -7.54
N VAL A 33 9.87 -14.57 -7.62
CA VAL A 33 9.02 -13.42 -7.88
C VAL A 33 9.04 -12.49 -6.67
N SER A 34 9.33 -11.21 -6.91
CA SER A 34 9.28 -10.16 -5.88
C SER A 34 8.11 -9.20 -6.04
N VAL A 35 7.52 -9.11 -7.24
CA VAL A 35 6.36 -8.26 -7.53
C VAL A 35 5.25 -9.08 -8.17
N LEU A 36 4.03 -8.97 -7.63
CA LEU A 36 2.80 -9.43 -8.26
C LEU A 36 1.93 -8.23 -8.62
N GLY A 37 1.54 -8.12 -9.88
CA GLY A 37 0.50 -7.24 -10.37
C GLY A 37 -0.82 -7.98 -10.48
N VAL A 38 -1.92 -7.31 -10.14
CA VAL A 38 -3.29 -7.86 -10.21
C VAL A 38 -4.17 -6.95 -11.04
N GLU A 39 -4.82 -7.55 -12.01
CA GLU A 39 -5.79 -6.93 -12.91
C GLU A 39 -7.10 -7.75 -12.93
N PRO A 40 -8.24 -7.12 -13.28
CA PRO A 40 -9.46 -7.86 -13.55
C PRO A 40 -9.34 -8.67 -14.84
N ALA A 41 -9.87 -9.91 -14.85
CA ALA A 41 -9.90 -10.78 -16.03
C ALA A 41 -11.27 -11.45 -16.19
N GLY A 42 -12.24 -10.72 -16.75
CA GLY A 42 -13.60 -11.23 -16.91
C GLY A 42 -14.23 -11.58 -15.56
N GLN A 43 -14.44 -12.87 -15.29
CA GLN A 43 -14.94 -13.37 -14.00
C GLN A 43 -13.83 -13.69 -12.98
N GLY A 44 -12.56 -13.57 -13.36
CA GLY A 44 -11.41 -13.90 -12.52
C GLY A 44 -10.41 -12.75 -12.45
N ILE A 45 -9.16 -13.12 -12.19
CA ILE A 45 -8.03 -12.19 -12.10
C ILE A 45 -6.93 -12.57 -13.10
N HIS A 46 -6.19 -11.56 -13.53
CA HIS A 46 -4.95 -11.69 -14.27
C HIS A 46 -3.80 -11.28 -13.35
N LEU A 47 -2.86 -12.20 -13.14
CA LEU A 47 -1.67 -11.97 -12.36
C LEU A 47 -0.47 -11.77 -13.28
N LEU A 48 0.26 -10.69 -13.06
CA LEU A 48 1.56 -10.43 -13.66
C LEU A 48 2.64 -10.60 -12.60
N ALA A 49 3.66 -11.37 -12.88
CA ALA A 49 4.77 -11.64 -11.97
C ALA A 49 6.06 -11.09 -12.54
N ALA A 50 6.84 -10.42 -11.69
CA ALA A 50 8.16 -9.91 -12.05
C ALA A 50 9.21 -10.24 -10.99
N ALA A 51 10.44 -10.46 -11.44
CA ALA A 51 11.63 -10.56 -10.62
C ALA A 51 12.77 -9.74 -11.24
N GLU A 52 13.62 -9.17 -10.37
CA GLU A 52 14.74 -8.33 -10.79
C GLU A 52 15.78 -9.15 -11.57
N GLY A 53 16.26 -8.59 -12.69
CA GLY A 53 17.34 -9.17 -13.47
C GLY A 53 18.67 -9.17 -12.70
N ARG A 54 19.47 -10.23 -12.81
CA ARG A 54 20.76 -10.34 -12.10
C ARG A 54 21.93 -10.26 -13.08
N GLY A 55 22.75 -9.23 -12.94
CA GLY A 55 23.96 -9.06 -13.77
C GLY A 55 23.58 -8.75 -15.22
N GLU A 56 23.90 -9.67 -16.13
CA GLU A 56 23.57 -9.57 -17.56
C GLU A 56 22.23 -10.24 -17.92
N GLU A 57 21.55 -10.89 -16.97
CA GLU A 57 20.24 -11.50 -17.22
C GLU A 57 19.14 -10.45 -17.32
N GLU A 58 18.27 -10.60 -18.34
CA GLU A 58 17.06 -9.79 -18.48
C GLU A 58 16.10 -10.02 -17.30
N PRO A 59 15.29 -9.01 -16.93
CA PRO A 59 14.30 -9.16 -15.87
C PRO A 59 13.28 -10.24 -16.21
N PHE A 60 12.97 -11.09 -15.23
CA PHE A 60 11.99 -12.14 -15.41
C PHE A 60 10.57 -11.56 -15.35
N ARG A 61 9.73 -11.95 -16.30
CA ARG A 61 8.33 -11.52 -16.43
C ARG A 61 7.46 -12.66 -16.89
N CYS A 62 6.28 -12.78 -16.31
CA CYS A 62 5.41 -13.92 -16.57
C CYS A 62 3.99 -13.60 -16.09
N ASP A 63 2.98 -13.99 -16.83
CA ASP A 63 1.58 -13.77 -16.47
C ASP A 63 0.76 -15.06 -16.39
N SER A 64 -0.43 -14.98 -15.79
CA SER A 64 -1.40 -16.07 -15.73
C SER A 64 -2.80 -15.53 -15.42
N GLN A 65 -3.82 -16.26 -15.83
CA GLN A 65 -5.22 -15.93 -15.52
C GLN A 65 -5.87 -17.09 -14.77
N GLY A 66 -6.77 -16.77 -13.85
CA GLY A 66 -7.54 -17.75 -13.12
C GLY A 66 -8.80 -17.15 -12.51
N GLU A 67 -9.82 -17.98 -12.29
CA GLU A 67 -11.07 -17.57 -11.62
C GLU A 67 -10.85 -17.22 -10.14
N THR A 68 -9.73 -17.64 -9.55
CA THR A 68 -9.35 -17.36 -8.16
C THR A 68 -7.87 -16.99 -8.05
N PRO A 69 -7.45 -16.30 -6.97
CA PRO A 69 -6.04 -16.06 -6.69
C PRO A 69 -5.18 -17.33 -6.70
N ALA A 70 -5.68 -18.43 -6.14
CA ALA A 70 -4.95 -19.69 -6.08
C ALA A 70 -4.73 -20.29 -7.48
N ALA A 71 -5.76 -20.29 -8.32
CA ALA A 71 -5.68 -20.81 -9.69
C ALA A 71 -4.73 -19.97 -10.56
N ALA A 72 -4.75 -18.65 -10.40
CA ALA A 72 -3.81 -17.78 -11.11
C ALA A 72 -2.36 -18.05 -10.66
N VAL A 73 -2.08 -18.12 -9.35
CA VAL A 73 -0.73 -18.44 -8.85
C VAL A 73 -0.26 -19.83 -9.28
N GLU A 74 -1.15 -20.83 -9.31
CA GLU A 74 -0.84 -22.16 -9.86
C GLU A 74 -0.39 -22.06 -11.33
N GLY A 75 -1.08 -21.24 -12.14
CA GLY A 75 -0.71 -20.96 -13.53
C GLY A 75 0.68 -20.32 -13.68
N LEU A 76 1.11 -19.48 -12.74
CA LEU A 76 2.47 -18.92 -12.74
C LEU A 76 3.53 -19.99 -12.43
N THR A 77 3.25 -20.86 -11.45
CA THR A 77 4.23 -21.82 -10.91
C THR A 77 4.36 -23.11 -11.72
N ASN A 78 3.33 -23.48 -12.50
CA ASN A 78 3.31 -24.68 -13.32
C ASN A 78 3.80 -24.43 -14.75
N ARG A 79 4.96 -23.78 -14.87
CA ARG A 79 5.63 -23.58 -16.17
C ARG A 79 6.64 -24.70 -16.40
N GLY A 80 6.40 -25.53 -17.41
CA GLY A 80 7.13 -26.79 -17.62
C GLY A 80 8.66 -26.66 -17.66
N GLU A 81 9.18 -25.57 -18.20
CA GLU A 81 10.62 -25.35 -18.41
C GLU A 81 11.31 -24.55 -17.29
N GLN A 82 10.55 -23.88 -16.41
CA GLN A 82 11.09 -22.96 -15.41
C GLN A 82 10.32 -23.01 -14.09
N VAL A 83 11.05 -23.12 -12.98
CA VAL A 83 10.45 -23.04 -11.64
C VAL A 83 10.24 -21.58 -11.26
N VAL A 84 8.98 -21.17 -11.16
CA VAL A 84 8.60 -19.86 -10.63
C VAL A 84 8.19 -20.02 -9.17
N SER A 85 8.79 -19.25 -8.28
CA SER A 85 8.48 -19.23 -6.86
C SER A 85 7.82 -17.92 -6.48
N CYS A 86 6.56 -17.99 -6.04
CA CYS A 86 5.79 -16.86 -5.52
C CYS A 86 5.82 -16.79 -3.98
N ALA A 87 6.77 -17.45 -3.32
CA ALA A 87 6.84 -17.52 -1.86
C ALA A 87 7.42 -16.25 -1.18
N HIS A 88 8.03 -15.35 -1.95
CA HIS A 88 8.74 -14.18 -1.40
C HIS A 88 8.29 -12.87 -2.08
N VAL A 89 7.00 -12.78 -2.41
CA VAL A 89 6.45 -11.57 -3.01
C VAL A 89 6.58 -10.42 -2.02
N GLU A 90 7.36 -9.41 -2.40
CA GLU A 90 7.58 -8.23 -1.57
C GLU A 90 6.54 -7.14 -1.85
N HIS A 91 6.03 -7.07 -3.08
CA HIS A 91 5.10 -6.05 -3.53
C HIS A 91 3.89 -6.67 -4.23
N LEU A 92 2.68 -6.25 -3.84
CA LEU A 92 1.43 -6.54 -4.52
C LEU A 92 0.87 -5.23 -5.09
N LEU A 93 0.74 -5.15 -6.42
CA LEU A 93 0.23 -4.00 -7.15
C LEU A 93 -1.17 -4.31 -7.65
N LEU A 94 -2.18 -3.55 -7.23
CA LEU A 94 -3.55 -3.69 -7.74
C LEU A 94 -3.84 -2.54 -8.69
N THR A 95 -4.42 -2.82 -9.85
CA THR A 95 -5.05 -1.75 -10.64
C THR A 95 -6.26 -1.19 -9.91
N GLN A 96 -6.64 0.03 -10.25
CA GLN A 96 -7.82 0.68 -9.68
C GLN A 96 -9.09 -0.17 -9.87
N ASN A 97 -9.19 -0.90 -10.98
CA ASN A 97 -10.34 -1.76 -11.31
C ASN A 97 -10.26 -3.14 -10.64
N ALA A 98 -9.08 -3.55 -10.14
CA ALA A 98 -8.90 -4.78 -9.38
C ALA A 98 -9.16 -4.61 -7.88
N ALA A 99 -9.38 -3.40 -7.37
CA ALA A 99 -9.50 -3.13 -5.93
C ALA A 99 -10.58 -3.98 -5.23
N GLY A 100 -11.66 -4.31 -5.93
CA GLY A 100 -12.73 -5.19 -5.41
C GLY A 100 -12.28 -6.62 -5.08
N THR A 101 -11.17 -7.07 -5.64
CA THR A 101 -10.60 -8.41 -5.40
C THR A 101 -9.73 -8.47 -4.14
N LEU A 102 -9.47 -7.33 -3.49
CA LEU A 102 -8.60 -7.26 -2.30
C LEU A 102 -9.00 -8.25 -1.19
N PRO A 103 -10.29 -8.42 -0.82
CA PRO A 103 -10.68 -9.39 0.20
C PRO A 103 -10.31 -10.84 -0.17
N GLU A 104 -10.44 -11.22 -1.44
CA GLU A 104 -10.11 -12.57 -1.93
C GLU A 104 -8.59 -12.79 -1.95
N LEU A 105 -7.82 -11.78 -2.38
CA LEU A 105 -6.35 -11.81 -2.36
C LEU A 105 -5.82 -11.95 -0.93
N LEU A 106 -6.40 -11.22 0.02
CA LEU A 106 -6.05 -11.34 1.44
C LEU A 106 -6.43 -12.70 2.00
N SER A 107 -7.63 -13.20 1.68
CA SER A 107 -8.05 -14.54 2.09
C SER A 107 -7.05 -15.60 1.60
N TYR A 108 -6.61 -15.52 0.35
CA TYR A 108 -5.59 -16.42 -0.21
C TYR A 108 -4.25 -16.27 0.52
N ALA A 109 -3.73 -15.04 0.68
CA ALA A 109 -2.43 -14.79 1.30
C ALA A 109 -2.34 -15.29 2.75
N PHE A 110 -3.46 -15.32 3.48
CA PHE A 110 -3.51 -15.83 4.86
C PHE A 110 -3.76 -17.34 4.96
N GLN A 111 -4.28 -17.97 3.90
CA GLN A 111 -4.46 -19.41 3.83
C GLN A 111 -3.19 -20.11 3.36
N GLU A 112 -2.38 -19.45 2.53
CA GLU A 112 -1.16 -20.02 1.98
C GLU A 112 0.08 -19.77 2.86
N PRO A 113 0.69 -20.81 3.46
CA PRO A 113 1.83 -20.64 4.38
C PRO A 113 3.08 -20.03 3.73
N GLN A 114 3.17 -20.12 2.40
CA GLN A 114 4.29 -19.58 1.63
C GLN A 114 4.11 -18.10 1.31
N GLN A 115 2.92 -17.51 1.52
CA GLN A 115 2.71 -16.10 1.25
C GLN A 115 3.10 -15.25 2.45
N SER A 116 3.80 -14.15 2.19
CA SER A 116 4.19 -13.21 3.23
C SER A 116 3.03 -12.29 3.57
N THR A 117 2.63 -12.24 4.85
CA THR A 117 1.67 -11.22 5.32
C THR A 117 2.29 -9.81 5.39
N GLU A 118 3.61 -9.70 5.21
CA GLU A 118 4.37 -8.44 5.16
C GLU A 118 4.52 -7.90 3.74
N THR A 119 3.95 -8.56 2.73
CA THR A 119 3.92 -8.03 1.37
C THR A 119 3.31 -6.63 1.37
N GLN A 120 3.99 -5.70 0.71
CA GLN A 120 3.59 -4.30 0.63
C GLN A 120 2.52 -4.12 -0.46
N LEU A 121 1.39 -3.54 -0.09
CA LEU A 121 0.23 -3.32 -0.92
C LEU A 121 0.30 -1.94 -1.57
N TRP A 122 0.08 -1.88 -2.88
CA TRP A 122 0.06 -0.64 -3.67
C TRP A 122 -1.13 -0.64 -4.63
N VAL A 123 -1.67 0.55 -4.90
CA VAL A 123 -2.68 0.74 -5.95
C VAL A 123 -2.06 1.49 -7.10
N VAL A 124 -2.16 0.97 -8.32
CA VAL A 124 -1.71 1.65 -9.53
C VAL A 124 -2.90 2.35 -10.16
N ARG A 125 -2.77 3.67 -10.40
CA ARG A 125 -3.75 4.47 -11.13
C ARG A 125 -3.63 4.22 -12.63
N ALA A 126 -4.06 3.04 -13.02
CA ALA A 126 -4.17 2.61 -14.40
C ALA A 126 -5.21 1.50 -14.48
N ASP A 127 -5.82 1.33 -15.65
CA ASP A 127 -6.76 0.24 -15.89
C ASP A 127 -6.05 -1.10 -16.06
N THR A 128 -4.82 -1.06 -16.58
CA THR A 128 -3.90 -2.19 -16.76
C THR A 128 -2.49 -1.83 -16.28
N LEU A 129 -1.67 -2.84 -16.09
CA LEU A 129 -0.26 -2.86 -15.70
C LEU A 129 0.63 -3.21 -16.89
N GLU A 130 0.08 -3.30 -18.11
CA GLU A 130 0.83 -3.61 -19.32
C GLU A 130 2.05 -2.70 -19.44
N GLU A 131 1.88 -1.38 -19.41
CA GLU A 131 2.99 -0.43 -19.50
C GLU A 131 4.02 -0.59 -18.35
N ALA A 132 3.56 -0.98 -17.16
CA ALA A 132 4.43 -1.17 -16.00
C ALA A 132 5.25 -2.48 -16.04
N PHE A 133 4.73 -3.54 -16.70
CA PHE A 133 5.34 -4.88 -16.74
C PHE A 133 5.92 -5.25 -18.10
N SER A 134 5.46 -4.65 -19.20
CA SER A 134 5.91 -4.95 -20.57
C SER A 134 6.92 -3.94 -21.11
N GLY A 135 7.04 -2.76 -20.51
CA GLY A 135 7.99 -1.72 -20.92
C GLY A 135 9.46 -2.12 -20.75
N GLU A 136 10.40 -1.28 -21.21
CA GLU A 136 11.85 -1.54 -21.05
C GLU A 136 12.31 -1.51 -19.58
N ALA A 137 11.53 -0.90 -18.68
CA ALA A 137 11.89 -0.74 -17.28
C ALA A 137 11.72 -2.04 -16.47
N ASP A 138 12.72 -2.38 -15.66
CA ASP A 138 12.62 -3.47 -14.68
C ASP A 138 11.70 -3.05 -13.50
N THR A 139 10.46 -3.55 -13.51
CA THR A 139 9.43 -3.29 -12.50
C THR A 139 9.88 -3.68 -11.10
N ALA A 140 10.54 -4.83 -10.96
CA ALA A 140 10.99 -5.34 -9.67
C ALA A 140 12.09 -4.47 -9.08
N LYS A 141 13.07 -4.09 -9.91
CA LYS A 141 14.10 -3.13 -9.54
C LYS A 141 13.51 -1.76 -9.18
N ARG A 142 12.52 -1.29 -9.93
CA ARG A 142 11.84 -0.02 -9.65
C ARG A 142 11.12 -0.04 -8.30
N MET A 143 10.42 -1.12 -7.97
CA MET A 143 9.78 -1.27 -6.66
C MET A 143 10.81 -1.36 -5.52
N SER A 144 11.96 -2.00 -5.74
CA SER A 144 13.08 -2.00 -4.80
C SER A 144 13.59 -0.58 -4.52
N VAL A 145 13.70 0.28 -5.56
CA VAL A 145 14.03 1.70 -5.41
C VAL A 145 12.97 2.43 -4.58
N ILE A 146 11.69 2.28 -4.89
CA ILE A 146 10.58 2.91 -4.14
C ILE A 146 10.61 2.47 -2.67
N LYS A 147 10.81 1.18 -2.40
CA LYS A 147 10.96 0.62 -1.05
C LYS A 147 12.14 1.26 -0.30
N SER A 148 13.28 1.42 -0.98
CA SER A 148 14.47 2.03 -0.40
C SER A 148 14.24 3.50 -0.03
N GLN A 149 13.50 4.24 -0.85
CA GLN A 149 13.10 5.61 -0.58
C GLN A 149 12.18 5.68 0.65
N GLY A 150 11.20 4.78 0.77
CA GLY A 150 10.36 4.66 1.97
C GLY A 150 11.18 4.37 3.24
N LYS A 151 12.12 3.42 3.19
CA LYS A 151 12.99 3.08 4.34
C LYS A 151 13.88 4.24 4.80
N ASN A 152 14.42 5.00 3.85
CA ASN A 152 15.25 6.17 4.13
C ASN A 152 14.42 7.39 4.53
N ARG A 153 13.12 7.22 4.82
CA ARG A 153 12.14 8.26 5.12
C ARG A 153 11.90 9.24 3.97
N GLN A 154 12.55 9.03 2.83
CA GLN A 154 12.44 9.85 1.62
C GLN A 154 11.12 9.61 0.85
N GLY A 155 10.23 8.78 1.38
CA GLY A 155 8.95 8.43 0.79
C GLY A 155 7.92 8.06 1.86
N PHE A 156 6.79 7.53 1.41
CA PHE A 156 5.63 7.22 2.25
C PHE A 156 5.71 5.79 2.79
N CYS A 157 5.09 5.54 3.94
CA CYS A 157 5.07 4.20 4.54
C CYS A 157 4.13 3.28 3.74
N PRO A 158 4.58 2.10 3.29
CA PRO A 158 3.73 1.15 2.61
C PRO A 158 2.77 0.47 3.61
N VAL A 159 1.57 0.17 3.16
CA VAL A 159 0.61 -0.67 3.91
C VAL A 159 0.91 -2.13 3.61
N THR A 160 0.99 -2.97 4.64
CA THR A 160 1.17 -4.42 4.49
C THR A 160 -0.16 -5.14 4.29
N LEU A 161 -0.12 -6.35 3.72
CA LEU A 161 -1.32 -7.22 3.65
C LEU A 161 -1.92 -7.47 5.04
N ARG A 162 -1.09 -7.56 6.08
CA ARG A 162 -1.57 -7.69 7.46
C ARG A 162 -2.38 -6.49 7.93
N GLU A 163 -1.86 -5.29 7.72
CA GLU A 163 -2.55 -4.04 8.10
C GLU A 163 -3.85 -3.89 7.31
N ALA A 164 -3.82 -4.17 6.01
CA ALA A 164 -5.01 -4.16 5.17
C ALA A 164 -6.07 -5.16 5.68
N ALA A 165 -5.67 -6.40 5.97
CA ALA A 165 -6.59 -7.41 6.52
C ALA A 165 -7.17 -7.00 7.87
N ALA A 166 -6.36 -6.40 8.76
CA ALA A 166 -6.81 -5.93 10.05
C ALA A 166 -7.87 -4.82 9.92
N ALA A 167 -7.67 -3.86 9.01
CA ALA A 167 -8.64 -2.79 8.76
C ALA A 167 -9.94 -3.33 8.13
N LEU A 168 -9.84 -4.22 7.13
CA LEU A 168 -11.02 -4.85 6.52
C LEU A 168 -11.83 -5.66 7.54
N ALA A 169 -11.17 -6.39 8.45
CA ALA A 169 -11.84 -7.13 9.51
C ALA A 169 -12.61 -6.22 10.48
N ARG A 170 -12.12 -4.99 10.68
CA ARG A 170 -12.76 -3.95 11.50
C ARG A 170 -13.76 -3.10 10.72
N LYS A 171 -13.86 -3.29 9.40
CA LYS A 171 -14.64 -2.45 8.47
C LYS A 171 -14.19 -0.98 8.50
N GLU A 172 -12.90 -0.77 8.72
CA GLU A 172 -12.27 0.55 8.71
C GLU A 172 -11.84 0.91 7.27
N PRO A 173 -11.97 2.17 6.86
CA PRO A 173 -11.46 2.63 5.58
C PRO A 173 -9.92 2.63 5.60
N LEU A 174 -9.32 2.47 4.42
CA LEU A 174 -7.87 2.37 4.25
C LEU A 174 -7.34 3.44 3.29
N LEU A 175 -6.22 4.06 3.63
CA LEU A 175 -5.42 4.80 2.66
C LEU A 175 -4.31 3.91 2.13
N LEU A 176 -4.43 3.51 0.87
CA LEU A 176 -3.44 2.69 0.18
C LEU A 176 -2.47 3.60 -0.58
N PRO A 177 -1.15 3.35 -0.54
CA PRO A 177 -0.19 4.13 -1.31
C PRO A 177 -0.44 3.91 -2.81
N ALA A 178 -0.56 5.03 -3.53
CA ALA A 178 -0.88 5.04 -4.94
C ALA A 178 0.39 5.24 -5.79
N LEU A 179 0.44 4.54 -6.92
CA LEU A 179 1.46 4.66 -7.95
C LEU A 179 0.83 5.10 -9.27
N GLU A 180 1.62 5.76 -10.10
CA GLU A 180 1.29 6.04 -11.50
C GLU A 180 2.43 5.55 -12.40
N VAL A 181 2.10 5.25 -13.66
CA VAL A 181 3.09 4.91 -14.68
C VAL A 181 3.61 6.22 -15.27
N GLY A 182 4.91 6.49 -15.08
CA GLY A 182 5.60 7.63 -15.68
C GLY A 182 6.69 7.19 -16.65
N GLU A 183 7.45 8.17 -17.17
CA GLU A 183 8.51 7.93 -18.17
C GLU A 183 9.60 6.94 -17.71
N GLN A 184 9.86 6.88 -16.40
CA GLN A 184 10.84 5.96 -15.80
C GLN A 184 10.21 4.74 -15.13
N GLY A 185 8.98 4.40 -15.51
CA GLY A 185 8.16 3.37 -14.86
C GLY A 185 7.37 3.90 -13.67
N LEU A 186 7.08 3.03 -12.70
CA LEU A 186 6.20 3.34 -11.56
C LEU A 186 6.74 4.48 -10.68
N ALA A 187 5.93 5.47 -10.36
CA ALA A 187 6.25 6.55 -9.44
C ALA A 187 5.16 6.70 -8.37
N PHE A 188 5.52 7.16 -7.18
CA PHE A 188 4.54 7.45 -6.15
C PHE A 188 3.66 8.64 -6.54
N ALA A 189 2.34 8.47 -6.47
CA ALA A 189 1.34 9.42 -6.95
C ALA A 189 0.36 9.90 -5.86
N GLY A 190 0.56 9.50 -4.61
CA GLY A 190 -0.29 9.88 -3.48
C GLY A 190 -0.96 8.70 -2.81
N PHE A 191 -2.23 8.83 -2.46
CA PHE A 191 -3.01 7.77 -1.80
C PHE A 191 -4.35 7.51 -2.49
N ALA A 192 -4.82 6.29 -2.36
CA ALA A 192 -6.15 5.85 -2.76
C ALA A 192 -6.96 5.50 -1.51
N LEU A 193 -8.13 6.10 -1.35
CA LEU A 193 -9.06 5.76 -0.28
C LEU A 193 -9.83 4.51 -0.68
N TYR A 194 -9.59 3.41 0.03
CA TYR A 194 -10.32 2.16 -0.11
C TYR A 194 -11.42 2.06 0.96
N GLN A 195 -12.65 1.91 0.50
CA GLN A 195 -13.85 1.79 1.34
C GLN A 195 -14.92 1.01 0.57
N GLU A 196 -15.75 0.25 1.28
CA GLU A 196 -16.90 -0.47 0.68
C GLU A 196 -16.53 -1.39 -0.50
N GLY A 197 -15.32 -1.95 -0.49
CA GLY A 197 -14.88 -2.87 -1.52
C GLY A 197 -14.29 -2.21 -2.76
N GLY A 198 -14.00 -0.90 -2.76
CA GLY A 198 -13.40 -0.24 -3.92
C GLY A 198 -12.61 1.03 -3.56
N ILE A 199 -12.00 1.63 -4.58
CA ILE A 199 -11.38 2.95 -4.45
C ILE A 199 -12.45 4.03 -4.64
N THR A 200 -12.66 4.87 -3.62
CA THR A 200 -13.70 5.90 -3.63
C THR A 200 -13.15 7.30 -3.87
N GLN A 201 -11.91 7.57 -3.47
CA GLN A 201 -11.24 8.86 -3.62
C GLN A 201 -9.74 8.69 -3.87
N TRP A 202 -9.13 9.73 -4.43
CA TRP A 202 -7.69 9.83 -4.59
C TRP A 202 -7.20 11.11 -3.92
N LEU A 203 -6.09 11.01 -3.19
CA LEU A 203 -5.42 12.15 -2.57
C LEU A 203 -4.08 12.33 -3.26
N THR A 204 -3.93 13.40 -4.03
CA THR A 204 -2.71 13.69 -4.81
C THR A 204 -2.11 15.06 -4.49
N GLY A 205 -0.86 15.27 -4.90
CA GLY A 205 -0.19 16.55 -4.72
C GLY A 205 -0.25 17.02 -3.25
N PRO A 206 -0.77 18.23 -2.96
CA PRO A 206 -0.94 18.71 -1.59
C PRO A 206 -1.79 17.80 -0.69
N GLU A 207 -2.85 17.17 -1.20
CA GLU A 207 -3.70 16.27 -0.40
C GLU A 207 -2.92 15.02 0.04
N ALA A 208 -2.02 14.51 -0.81
CA ALA A 208 -1.16 13.39 -0.45
C ALA A 208 -0.20 13.75 0.69
N LEU A 209 0.42 14.93 0.63
CA LEU A 209 1.26 15.43 1.71
C LEU A 209 0.45 15.55 3.02
N GLY A 210 -0.73 16.15 2.93
CA GLY A 210 -1.64 16.29 4.06
C GLY A 210 -2.01 14.94 4.67
N ALA A 211 -2.40 13.98 3.84
CA ALA A 211 -2.78 12.63 4.26
C ALA A 211 -1.65 11.90 4.99
N ALA A 212 -0.41 12.00 4.50
CA ALA A 212 0.72 11.36 5.16
C ALA A 212 1.07 11.99 6.52
N LEU A 213 0.97 13.31 6.64
CA LEU A 213 1.11 13.98 7.94
C LEU A 213 -0.02 13.57 8.89
N LEU A 214 -1.24 13.39 8.38
CA LEU A 214 -2.37 12.87 9.15
C LEU A 214 -2.16 11.42 9.56
N LEU A 215 -1.55 10.56 8.75
CA LEU A 215 -1.14 9.20 9.17
C LEU A 215 -0.10 9.23 10.31
N GLY A 216 0.55 10.38 10.53
CA GLY A 216 1.61 10.53 11.52
C GLY A 216 2.97 10.03 11.01
N ASP A 217 3.08 9.78 9.70
CA ASP A 217 4.29 9.29 9.08
C ASP A 217 5.42 10.31 9.13
N ARG A 218 6.65 9.77 9.16
CA ARG A 218 7.86 10.56 8.93
C ARG A 218 8.10 10.69 7.44
N VAL A 219 7.47 11.67 6.84
CA VAL A 219 7.66 11.99 5.42
C VAL A 219 8.81 12.95 5.21
N HIS A 220 9.54 12.76 4.11
CA HIS A 220 10.32 13.83 3.50
C HIS A 220 9.54 14.42 2.34
N TRP A 221 9.47 15.74 2.29
CA TRP A 221 8.86 16.45 1.17
C TRP A 221 9.69 17.68 0.84
N THR A 222 9.85 17.98 -0.45
CA THR A 222 10.46 19.22 -0.91
C THR A 222 9.40 20.30 -1.01
N GLY A 223 9.34 21.16 0.00
CA GLY A 223 8.61 22.42 -0.10
C GLY A 223 9.41 23.42 -0.92
N SER A 224 8.73 24.21 -1.75
CA SER A 224 9.35 25.29 -2.50
C SER A 224 8.68 26.62 -2.17
N VAL A 225 9.46 27.59 -1.71
CA VAL A 225 9.05 29.00 -1.69
C VAL A 225 9.91 29.72 -2.70
N GLU A 226 9.27 30.23 -3.75
CA GLU A 226 9.97 30.83 -4.91
C GLU A 226 10.97 29.83 -5.55
N ALA A 227 12.25 30.20 -5.65
CA ALA A 227 13.32 29.38 -6.21
C ALA A 227 14.08 28.55 -5.16
N GLN A 228 13.65 28.57 -3.89
CA GLN A 228 14.32 27.87 -2.81
C GLN A 228 13.58 26.58 -2.47
N ALA A 229 14.32 25.48 -2.34
CA ALA A 229 13.77 24.19 -1.94
C ALA A 229 14.25 23.82 -0.53
N MET A 230 13.31 23.44 0.33
CA MET A 230 13.57 22.91 1.66
C MET A 230 13.06 21.48 1.74
N VAL A 231 13.93 20.58 2.21
CA VAL A 231 13.53 19.23 2.57
C VAL A 231 12.95 19.27 3.97
N LEU A 232 11.66 18.97 4.10
CA LEU A 232 10.93 18.92 5.34
C LEU A 232 10.82 17.47 5.82
N GLN A 233 11.14 17.23 7.08
CA GLN A 233 10.99 15.94 7.75
C GLN A 233 9.97 16.07 8.90
N SER A 234 8.89 15.30 8.84
CA SER A 234 7.95 15.24 9.98
C SER A 234 8.58 14.54 11.19
N THR A 235 8.38 15.14 12.37
CA THR A 235 8.73 14.55 13.68
C THR A 235 7.51 13.98 14.41
N GLY A 236 6.35 14.01 13.75
CA GLY A 236 5.09 13.51 14.26
C GLY A 236 4.04 14.60 14.43
N CYS A 237 2.79 14.14 14.49
CA CYS A 237 1.61 14.97 14.68
C CYS A 237 0.85 14.51 15.91
N ARG A 238 0.36 15.47 16.71
CA ARG A 238 -0.50 15.22 17.86
C ARG A 238 -1.93 15.62 17.51
N VAL A 239 -2.87 14.71 17.72
CA VAL A 239 -4.31 14.95 17.58
C VAL A 239 -4.90 15.09 18.97
N VAL A 240 -5.61 16.18 19.24
CA VAL A 240 -6.23 16.46 20.53
C VAL A 240 -7.71 16.78 20.34
N PRO A 241 -8.64 16.06 20.98
CA PRO A 241 -10.05 16.36 20.88
C PRO A 241 -10.41 17.60 21.69
N GLN A 242 -11.22 18.47 21.12
CA GLN A 242 -11.85 19.60 21.80
C GLN A 242 -13.24 19.18 22.27
N MET A 243 -13.52 19.38 23.56
CA MET A 243 -14.79 18.98 24.15
C MET A 243 -15.36 20.11 25.00
N GLU A 244 -16.67 20.29 24.92
CA GLU A 244 -17.45 21.22 25.74
C GLU A 244 -18.60 20.43 26.36
N GLU A 245 -18.71 20.45 27.69
CA GLU A 245 -19.80 19.77 28.43
C GLU A 245 -20.03 18.30 28.03
N GLY A 246 -18.95 17.60 27.65
CA GLY A 246 -19.00 16.18 27.23
C GLY A 246 -19.31 15.96 25.74
N ARG A 247 -19.61 17.02 24.98
CA ARG A 247 -19.79 16.99 23.52
C ARG A 247 -18.45 17.18 22.82
N LEU A 248 -18.19 16.40 21.77
CA LEU A 248 -17.07 16.61 20.85
C LEU A 248 -17.37 17.81 19.95
N THR A 249 -16.52 18.83 20.02
CA THR A 249 -16.73 20.12 19.34
C THR A 249 -15.73 20.43 18.24
N GLY A 250 -14.57 19.77 18.27
CA GLY A 250 -13.54 19.90 17.25
C GLY A 250 -12.32 19.03 17.49
N LEU A 251 -11.33 19.16 16.61
CA LEU A 251 -10.00 18.56 16.75
C LEU A 251 -8.92 19.62 16.58
N SER A 252 -7.91 19.59 17.44
CA SER A 252 -6.66 20.31 17.23
C SER A 252 -5.59 19.32 16.79
N ILE A 253 -5.04 19.54 15.59
CA ILE A 253 -3.94 18.75 15.02
C ILE A 253 -2.70 19.62 14.98
N ARG A 254 -1.64 19.18 15.67
CA ARG A 254 -0.38 19.93 15.75
C ARG A 254 0.76 19.08 15.21
N CYS A 255 1.39 19.54 14.15
CA CYS A 255 2.51 18.85 13.51
C CYS A 255 3.80 19.64 13.67
N ARG A 256 4.89 18.92 13.93
CA ARG A 256 6.23 19.50 13.99
C ARG A 256 7.10 18.92 12.88
N LEU A 257 7.76 19.79 12.14
CA LEU A 257 8.66 19.39 11.06
C LEU A 257 10.04 20.02 11.29
N GLU A 258 11.05 19.30 10.83
CA GLU A 258 12.44 19.77 10.74
C GLU A 258 12.74 20.07 9.27
N GLY A 259 13.28 21.24 8.99
CA GLY A 259 13.58 21.71 7.64
C GLY A 259 15.08 21.80 7.40
N VAL A 260 15.56 21.21 6.30
CA VAL A 260 16.93 21.36 5.83
C VAL A 260 16.92 22.07 4.49
N LEU A 261 17.58 23.24 4.43
CA LEU A 261 17.74 23.97 3.19
C LEU A 261 18.63 23.19 2.22
N THR A 262 18.20 23.13 0.96
CA THR A 262 18.99 22.51 -0.11
C THR A 262 19.68 23.59 -0.92
N GLY A 263 20.94 23.40 -1.30
CA GLY A 263 21.63 24.30 -2.25
C GLY A 263 22.36 25.51 -1.66
N GLY A 264 22.63 25.57 -0.34
CA GLY A 264 23.47 26.61 0.26
C GLY A 264 22.80 27.98 0.45
N TRP A 265 21.47 28.01 0.49
CA TRP A 265 20.68 29.22 0.68
C TRP A 265 20.41 29.49 2.17
N GLU A 266 20.24 30.76 2.53
CA GLU A 266 19.74 31.19 3.85
C GLU A 266 18.23 31.48 3.74
N SER A 267 17.41 30.90 4.63
CA SER A 267 15.96 31.17 4.64
C SER A 267 15.66 32.54 5.25
N ARG A 268 14.74 33.31 4.68
CA ARG A 268 14.19 34.48 5.38
C ARG A 268 13.08 34.02 6.34
N PRO A 269 12.88 34.71 7.48
CA PRO A 269 11.83 34.34 8.44
C PRO A 269 10.42 34.23 7.84
N GLY A 270 10.12 34.97 6.76
CA GLY A 270 8.83 34.90 6.06
C GLY A 270 8.63 33.62 5.24
N ASP A 271 9.70 32.96 4.81
CA ASP A 271 9.63 31.76 3.95
C ASP A 271 9.16 30.55 4.76
N VAL A 272 9.59 30.45 6.02
CA VAL A 272 9.20 29.38 6.94
C VAL A 272 7.71 29.49 7.28
N ALA A 273 7.22 30.68 7.63
CA ALA A 273 5.81 30.91 7.95
C ALA A 273 4.89 30.58 6.75
N LYS A 274 5.33 30.88 5.53
CA LYS A 274 4.60 30.53 4.31
C LYS A 274 4.54 29.01 4.12
N LEU A 275 5.63 28.29 4.34
CA LEU A 275 5.64 26.83 4.27
C LEU A 275 4.78 26.18 5.36
N GLU A 276 4.76 26.74 6.56
CA GLU A 276 3.85 26.30 7.63
C GLU A 276 2.39 26.45 7.18
N GLU A 277 2.01 27.58 6.58
CA GLU A 277 0.67 27.83 6.06
C GLU A 277 0.31 26.88 4.90
N GLU A 278 1.20 26.71 3.93
CA GLU A 278 0.99 25.81 2.78
C GLU A 278 0.87 24.34 3.24
N THR A 279 1.69 23.92 4.21
CA THR A 279 1.62 22.58 4.79
C THR A 279 0.33 22.38 5.59
N ALA A 280 -0.09 23.38 6.38
CA ALA A 280 -1.37 23.34 7.07
C ALA A 280 -2.54 23.27 6.09
N ARG A 281 -2.48 24.02 4.98
CA ARG A 281 -3.48 23.99 3.90
C ARG A 281 -3.58 22.62 3.26
N ALA A 282 -2.45 21.97 2.98
CA ALA A 282 -2.40 20.60 2.48
C ALA A 282 -3.12 19.61 3.43
N MET A 283 -2.88 19.72 4.74
CA MET A 283 -3.58 18.92 5.74
C MET A 283 -5.08 19.21 5.78
N TYR A 284 -5.51 20.47 5.70
CA TYR A 284 -6.93 20.82 5.62
C TYR A 284 -7.61 20.22 4.40
N GLN A 285 -6.93 20.21 3.24
CA GLN A 285 -7.47 19.61 2.01
C GLN A 285 -7.65 18.10 2.18
N ALA A 286 -6.66 17.41 2.76
CA ALA A 286 -6.77 15.98 3.06
C ALA A 286 -7.92 15.66 4.04
N VAL A 287 -8.05 16.43 5.14
CA VAL A 287 -9.17 16.30 6.08
C VAL A 287 -10.51 16.49 5.35
N ALA A 288 -10.62 17.50 4.48
CA ALA A 288 -11.85 17.76 3.76
C ALA A 288 -12.24 16.61 2.81
N VAL A 289 -11.27 15.94 2.18
CA VAL A 289 -11.52 14.72 1.38
C VAL A 289 -12.04 13.60 2.27
N LEU A 290 -11.39 13.33 3.40
CA LEU A 290 -11.76 12.27 4.34
C LEU A 290 -13.15 12.51 4.97
N GLN A 291 -13.45 13.75 5.36
CA GLN A 291 -14.75 14.13 5.92
C GLN A 291 -15.87 14.01 4.91
N ARG A 292 -15.64 14.41 3.65
CA ARG A 292 -16.62 14.25 2.56
C ARG A 292 -16.89 12.79 2.25
N ALA A 293 -15.88 11.94 2.36
CA ALA A 293 -16.00 10.49 2.22
C ALA A 293 -16.54 9.80 3.48
N GLU A 294 -16.79 10.56 4.57
CA GLU A 294 -17.19 10.02 5.87
C GLU A 294 -16.26 8.90 6.37
N ALA A 295 -14.96 9.01 6.04
CA ALA A 295 -13.98 7.96 6.21
C ALA A 295 -12.75 8.44 7.02
N ASP A 296 -12.62 7.98 8.27
CA ASP A 296 -11.42 8.25 9.08
C ASP A 296 -10.30 7.23 8.76
N ALA A 297 -9.74 7.33 7.55
CA ALA A 297 -8.69 6.43 7.08
C ALA A 297 -7.29 6.78 7.60
N THR A 298 -7.20 7.75 8.53
CA THR A 298 -5.94 8.21 9.15
C THR A 298 -5.90 8.01 10.67
N ASP A 299 -6.88 7.25 11.19
CA ASP A 299 -7.04 6.95 12.62
C ASP A 299 -7.01 8.20 13.52
N LEU A 300 -7.71 9.27 13.12
CA LEU A 300 -7.83 10.48 13.94
C LEU A 300 -8.58 10.18 15.24
N LEU A 301 -9.59 9.29 15.22
CA LEU A 301 -10.29 8.82 16.42
C LEU A 301 -9.33 8.14 17.39
N GLY A 302 -8.59 7.13 16.94
CA GLY A 302 -7.67 6.38 17.79
C GLY A 302 -6.62 7.29 18.39
N ARG A 303 -6.04 8.18 17.58
CA ARG A 303 -5.01 9.14 18.04
C ARG A 303 -5.57 10.21 18.98
N ALA A 304 -6.77 10.72 18.73
CA ALA A 304 -7.47 11.60 19.67
C ALA A 304 -7.76 10.88 21.00
N GLY A 305 -8.18 9.62 20.93
CA GLY A 305 -8.40 8.74 22.07
C GLY A 305 -7.14 8.50 22.90
N LEU A 306 -6.02 8.18 22.25
CA LEU A 306 -4.72 8.02 22.91
C LEU A 306 -4.26 9.30 23.62
N SER A 307 -4.58 10.46 23.05
CA SER A 307 -4.26 11.75 23.69
C SER A 307 -5.10 12.06 24.93
N ASN A 308 -6.29 11.44 25.05
CA ASN A 308 -7.21 11.65 26.16
C ASN A 308 -8.04 10.36 26.48
N PRO A 309 -7.41 9.32 27.07
CA PRO A 309 -8.04 8.00 27.20
C PRO A 309 -9.32 7.99 28.04
N PHE A 310 -9.40 8.86 29.05
CA PHE A 310 -10.58 8.98 29.92
C PHE A 310 -11.84 9.42 29.18
N ARG A 311 -11.71 9.99 27.97
CA ARG A 311 -12.83 10.43 27.13
C ARG A 311 -13.13 9.48 25.98
N TRP A 312 -12.46 8.32 25.89
CA TRP A 312 -12.63 7.38 24.79
C TRP A 312 -14.09 7.03 24.49
N GLN A 313 -14.88 6.73 25.52
CA GLN A 313 -16.29 6.34 25.35
C GLN A 313 -17.13 7.48 24.76
N ALA A 314 -16.89 8.72 25.18
CA ALA A 314 -17.57 9.89 24.63
C ALA A 314 -17.12 10.19 23.19
N LEU A 315 -15.84 10.02 22.88
CA LEU A 315 -15.29 10.22 21.54
C LEU A 315 -15.82 9.19 20.55
N SER A 316 -15.61 7.90 20.85
CA SER A 316 -15.98 6.79 19.97
C SER A 316 -17.48 6.72 19.70
N SER A 317 -18.34 7.08 20.66
CA SER A 317 -19.79 7.11 20.45
C SER A 317 -20.27 8.27 19.57
N GLN A 318 -19.60 9.42 19.62
CA GLN A 318 -19.97 10.60 18.83
C GLN A 318 -19.33 10.61 17.44
N TRP A 319 -18.20 9.92 17.27
CA TRP A 319 -17.39 9.95 16.05
C TRP A 319 -18.16 9.64 14.77
N PRO A 320 -18.99 8.57 14.70
CA PRO A 320 -19.67 8.20 13.45
C PRO A 320 -20.58 9.30 12.90
N THR A 321 -21.18 10.10 13.79
CA THR A 321 -22.06 11.21 13.40
C THR A 321 -21.34 12.55 13.31
N ALA A 322 -20.25 12.73 14.05
CA ALA A 322 -19.56 14.02 14.15
C ALA A 322 -18.49 14.19 13.06
N PHE A 323 -17.79 13.13 12.68
CA PHE A 323 -16.55 13.22 11.90
C PHE A 323 -16.69 14.05 10.62
N SER A 324 -17.75 13.83 9.84
CA SER A 324 -17.99 14.50 8.55
C SER A 324 -18.16 16.02 8.62
N THR A 325 -18.48 16.57 9.79
CA THR A 325 -18.71 18.01 10.00
C THR A 325 -17.85 18.60 11.11
N LEU A 326 -16.98 17.79 11.72
CA LEU A 326 -16.20 18.17 12.89
C LEU A 326 -15.23 19.29 12.51
N PRO A 327 -15.29 20.47 13.16
CA PRO A 327 -14.27 21.49 12.97
C PRO A 327 -12.89 20.95 13.29
N VAL A 328 -11.94 21.18 12.38
CA VAL A 328 -10.53 20.81 12.58
C VAL A 328 -9.70 22.08 12.54
N GLU A 329 -8.78 22.20 13.50
CA GLU A 329 -7.77 23.25 13.56
C GLU A 329 -6.40 22.60 13.40
N VAL A 330 -5.69 22.96 12.34
CA VAL A 330 -4.33 22.50 12.05
C VAL A 330 -3.33 23.60 12.36
N SER A 331 -2.29 23.25 13.13
CA SER A 331 -1.11 24.09 13.32
C SER A 331 0.15 23.33 12.94
N VAL A 332 0.97 23.92 12.08
CA VAL A 332 2.25 23.37 11.65
C VAL A 332 3.37 24.25 12.19
N THR A 333 4.45 23.64 12.69
CA THR A 333 5.65 24.37 13.10
C THR A 333 6.87 23.74 12.45
N ILE A 334 7.67 24.54 11.76
CA ILE A 334 8.88 24.13 11.07
C ILE A 334 10.10 24.69 11.81
N THR A 335 11.00 23.82 12.22
CA THR A 335 12.31 24.21 12.77
C THR A 335 13.37 24.04 11.68
N VAL A 336 14.02 25.13 11.28
CA VAL A 336 15.10 25.08 10.29
C VAL A 336 16.41 24.68 10.97
N THR A 337 17.05 23.65 10.44
CA THR A 337 18.38 23.21 10.84
C THR A 337 19.37 23.49 9.72
N GLU A 338 20.43 24.25 10.00
CA GLU A 338 21.55 24.40 9.08
C GLU A 338 22.29 23.07 8.94
N ARG A 339 22.66 22.68 7.71
CA ARG A 339 23.53 21.52 7.47
C ARG A 339 24.91 21.85 8.07
N GLN A 340 25.30 21.13 9.13
CA GLN A 340 26.71 21.01 9.53
C GLN A 340 27.47 20.16 8.51
#